data_AF-A0AAV6C877-F1
#
_entry.id   AF-A0AAV6C877-F1
#
_cell.length_a   1.000
_cell.length_b   1.000
_cell.length_c   1.000
_cell.angle_alpha   90.00
_cell.angle_beta   90.00
_cell.angle_gamma   90.00
#
_symmetry.space_group_name_H-M   'P 1'
#
loop_
_entity.id
_entity.type
_entity.pdbx_description
1 polymer ?
#
loop_
_entity_poly.entity_id
_entity_poly.type
_entity_poly.pdbx_seq_one_letter_code
_entity_poly.pdbx_strand_id
1 'polypeptide(L)'
;ITEAPRGILYHRYALDEKGLIIAAKIVPPTSQNQKRIEDDLREYASQLVAWPLEEATWKCEQAIRNYDPCISCATHFLKLTVERADVEGV
;
A
#
# COMPACT_ATOMS: atom_id res chain seq x y z
N ILE A 1 15.17 12.62 6.61
CA ILE A 1 14.90 11.82 5.40
C ILE A 1 15.89 10.67 5.43
N THR A 2 15.45 9.45 5.15
CA THR A 2 16.33 8.29 5.06
C THR A 2 16.01 7.48 3.80
N GLU A 3 16.92 6.62 3.41
CA GLU A 3 16.68 5.60 2.40
C GLU A 3 16.41 4.29 3.13
N ALA A 4 15.29 3.65 2.79
CA ALA A 4 14.89 2.34 3.28
C ALA A 4 14.95 1.36 2.11
N PRO A 5 14.95 0.04 2.33
CA PRO A 5 15.10 -0.95 1.25
C PRO A 5 14.10 -0.83 0.09
N ARG A 6 12.94 -0.18 0.33
CA ARG A 6 11.85 0.00 -0.64
C ARG A 6 11.80 1.41 -1.26
N GLY A 7 12.76 2.27 -0.95
CA GLY A 7 12.87 3.65 -1.44
C GLY A 7 12.97 4.71 -0.32
N ILE A 8 12.71 5.98 -0.67
CA ILE A 8 12.87 7.11 0.25
C ILE A 8 11.79 7.12 1.33
N LEU A 9 12.20 7.28 2.59
CA LEU A 9 11.34 7.41 3.76
C LEU A 9 11.38 8.85 4.32
N TYR A 10 10.21 9.50 4.35
CA TYR A 10 10.06 10.85 4.88
C TYR A 10 9.39 10.84 6.25
N HIS A 11 10.06 11.39 7.25
CA HIS A 11 9.50 11.68 8.56
C HIS A 11 9.62 13.18 8.81
N ARG A 12 8.50 13.82 9.16
CA ARG A 12 8.45 15.22 9.59
C ARG A 12 7.77 15.30 10.94
N TYR A 13 8.44 15.91 11.89
CA TYR A 13 7.91 16.18 13.22
C TYR A 13 7.86 17.70 13.44
N ALA A 14 6.82 18.17 14.11
CA ALA A 14 6.76 19.51 14.69
C ALA A 14 6.81 19.38 16.21
N LEU A 15 7.61 20.23 16.85
CA LEU A 15 7.82 20.23 18.30
C LEU A 15 7.28 21.51 18.92
N ASP A 16 6.83 21.45 20.17
CA ASP A 16 6.57 22.64 20.99
C ASP A 16 7.86 23.16 21.67
N GLU A 17 7.73 24.24 22.46
CA GLU A 17 8.84 24.87 23.19
C GLU A 17 9.48 23.95 24.24
N LYS A 18 8.77 22.91 24.69
CA LYS A 18 9.26 21.91 25.66
C LYS A 18 9.87 20.69 24.95
N GLY A 19 9.89 20.68 23.62
CA GLY A 19 10.40 19.58 22.81
C GLY A 19 9.41 18.42 22.62
N LEU A 20 8.13 18.60 22.94
CA LEU A 20 7.10 17.57 22.73
C LEU A 20 6.61 17.59 21.29
N ILE A 21 6.37 16.41 20.71
CA ILE A 21 5.84 16.26 19.36
C ILE A 21 4.36 16.70 19.33
N ILE A 22 4.07 17.77 18.59
CA ILE A 22 2.70 18.27 18.36
C ILE A 22 2.12 17.85 17.02
N ALA A 23 2.97 17.45 16.07
CA ALA A 23 2.53 16.86 14.81
C ALA A 23 3.58 15.90 14.27
N ALA A 24 3.14 14.80 13.66
CA ALA A 24 3.98 13.85 12.95
C ALA A 24 3.37 13.53 11.59
N LYS A 25 4.18 13.59 10.53
CA LYS A 25 3.82 13.12 9.19
C LYS A 25 4.89 12.13 8.74
N ILE A 26 4.46 10.91 8.45
CA ILE A 26 5.31 9.83 7.96
C ILE A 26 4.81 9.43 6.57
N VAL A 27 5.70 9.47 5.58
CA VAL A 27 5.41 9.07 4.19
C VAL A 27 6.41 7.99 3.78
N PRO A 28 6.01 6.71 3.91
CA PRO A 28 6.86 5.56 3.63
C PRO A 28 6.92 5.24 2.13
N PRO A 29 7.94 4.50 1.68
CA PRO A 29 8.19 4.29 0.25
C PRO A 29 7.01 3.60 -0.48
N THR A 30 6.44 2.55 0.12
CA THR A 30 5.31 1.82 -0.49
C THR A 30 4.12 2.74 -0.77
N SER A 31 3.79 3.65 0.16
CA SER A 31 2.66 4.59 -0.02
C SER A 31 2.91 5.59 -1.15
N GLN A 32 4.17 5.93 -1.43
CA GLN A 32 4.54 6.81 -2.53
C GLN A 32 4.44 6.08 -3.87
N ASN A 33 4.84 4.81 -3.89
CA ASN A 33 4.82 3.97 -5.08
C ASN A 33 3.43 3.41 -5.43
N GLN A 34 2.45 3.50 -4.52
CA GLN A 34 1.13 2.91 -4.70
C GLN A 34 0.46 3.32 -6.01
N LYS A 35 0.53 4.61 -6.38
CA LYS A 35 -0.02 5.08 -7.65
C LYS A 35 0.65 4.41 -8.84
N ARG A 36 1.98 4.27 -8.81
CA ARG A 36 2.72 3.62 -9.90
C ARG A 36 2.42 2.13 -10.00
N ILE A 37 2.32 1.45 -8.86
CA ILE A 37 1.92 0.04 -8.81
C ILE A 37 0.54 -0.13 -9.46
N GLU A 38 -0.43 0.75 -9.16
CA GLU A 38 -1.77 0.67 -9.75
C GLU A 38 -1.77 0.97 -11.26
N ASP A 39 -1.08 2.03 -11.68
CA ASP A 39 -0.99 2.43 -13.09
C ASP A 39 -0.36 1.30 -13.92
N ASP A 40 0.76 0.75 -13.46
CA ASP A 40 1.48 -0.34 -14.14
C ASP A 40 0.67 -1.63 -14.15
N LEU A 41 -0.01 -1.97 -13.04
CA LEU A 41 -0.87 -3.14 -12.98
C LEU A 41 -2.04 -3.02 -13.96
N ARG A 42 -2.65 -1.84 -14.06
CA ARG A 42 -3.76 -1.57 -14.99
C ARG A 42 -3.30 -1.76 -16.44
N GLU A 43 -2.16 -1.19 -16.80
CA GLU A 43 -1.58 -1.35 -18.14
C GLU A 43 -1.25 -2.82 -18.43
N TYR A 44 -0.59 -3.51 -17.49
CA TYR A 44 -0.17 -4.89 -17.67
C TYR A 44 -1.36 -5.86 -17.73
N ALA A 45 -2.34 -5.72 -16.84
CA ALA A 45 -3.53 -6.57 -16.82
C ALA A 45 -4.33 -6.47 -18.11
N SER A 46 -4.36 -5.30 -18.76
CA SER A 46 -5.05 -5.12 -20.06
C SER A 46 -4.48 -6.02 -21.17
N GLN A 47 -3.20 -6.39 -21.08
CA GLN A 47 -2.53 -7.28 -22.04
C GLN A 47 -2.82 -8.76 -21.78
N LEU A 48 -3.37 -9.09 -20.60
CA LEU A 48 -3.63 -10.45 -20.14
C LEU A 48 -5.11 -10.84 -20.19
N VAL A 49 -6.00 -9.97 -20.69
CA VAL A 49 -7.46 -10.17 -20.67
C VAL A 49 -7.91 -11.48 -21.33
N ALA A 50 -7.19 -11.97 -22.34
CA ALA A 50 -7.51 -13.20 -23.05
C ALA A 50 -6.87 -14.47 -22.44
N TRP A 51 -6.07 -14.33 -21.38
CA TRP A 51 -5.36 -15.46 -20.75
C TRP A 51 -6.27 -16.19 -19.75
N PRO A 52 -5.95 -17.45 -19.40
CA PRO A 52 -6.59 -18.13 -18.28
C PRO A 52 -6.46 -17.30 -16.99
N LEU A 53 -7.56 -17.19 -16.23
CA LEU A 53 -7.64 -16.31 -15.05
C LEU A 53 -6.53 -16.58 -14.03
N GLU A 54 -6.22 -17.84 -13.77
CA GLU A 54 -5.18 -18.23 -12.81
C GLU A 54 -3.79 -17.74 -13.24
N GLU A 55 -3.44 -17.93 -14.52
CA GLU A 55 -2.17 -17.49 -15.08
C GLU A 55 -2.06 -15.96 -15.12
N ALA A 56 -3.12 -15.27 -15.55
CA ALA A 56 -3.19 -13.82 -15.54
C ALA A 56 -3.05 -13.25 -14.11
N THR A 57 -3.75 -13.86 -13.15
CA THR A 57 -3.66 -13.50 -11.73
C THR A 57 -2.23 -13.63 -11.24
N TRP A 58 -1.59 -14.79 -11.49
CA TRP A 58 -0.20 -15.02 -11.09
C TRP A 58 0.76 -13.97 -11.69
N LYS A 59 0.59 -13.61 -12.95
CA LYS A 59 1.40 -12.57 -13.61
C LYS A 59 1.20 -11.19 -12.99
N CYS A 60 -0.04 -10.77 -12.76
CA CYS A 60 -0.37 -9.53 -12.06
C CYS A 60 0.27 -9.48 -10.66
N GLU A 61 0.19 -10.60 -9.96
CA GLU A 61 0.78 -10.81 -8.64
C GLU A 61 2.31 -10.70 -8.64
N GLN A 62 2.99 -11.22 -9.66
CA GLN A 62 4.43 -11.03 -9.85
C GLN A 62 4.77 -9.55 -10.09
N ALA A 63 3.99 -8.86 -10.94
CA ALA A 63 4.20 -7.44 -11.23
C ALA A 63 4.13 -6.58 -9.96
N ILE A 64 3.14 -6.83 -9.09
CA ILE A 64 3.03 -6.15 -7.79
C ILE A 64 4.23 -6.47 -6.89
N ARG A 65 4.66 -7.74 -6.80
CA ARG A 65 5.77 -8.16 -5.94
C ARG A 65 7.13 -7.61 -6.36
N ASN A 66 7.31 -7.23 -7.62
CA ASN A 66 8.54 -6.56 -8.09
C ASN A 66 8.79 -5.21 -7.40
N TYR A 67 7.74 -4.59 -6.84
CA TYR A 67 7.84 -3.37 -6.04
C TYR A 67 8.15 -3.63 -4.55
N ASP A 68 8.21 -4.90 -4.13
CA ASP A 68 8.32 -5.32 -2.71
C ASP A 68 7.39 -4.52 -1.78
N PRO A 69 6.07 -4.49 -2.03
CA PRO A 69 5.16 -3.65 -1.26
C PRO A 69 5.05 -4.13 0.18
N CYS A 70 5.45 -3.29 1.14
CA CYS A 70 5.16 -3.50 2.54
C CYS A 70 3.86 -2.77 2.92
N ILE A 71 2.73 -3.50 2.95
CA ILE A 71 1.40 -2.97 3.27
C ILE A 71 1.34 -2.39 4.69
N SER A 72 1.91 -3.09 5.67
CA SER A 72 1.97 -2.63 7.06
C SER A 72 2.71 -1.30 7.22
N CYS A 73 3.71 -1.01 6.37
CA CYS A 73 4.35 0.30 6.33
C CYS A 73 3.47 1.33 5.61
N ALA A 74 2.79 0.96 4.53
CA ALA A 74 2.01 1.90 3.71
C ALA A 74 0.82 2.50 4.46
N THR A 75 0.16 1.71 5.31
CA THR A 75 -1.04 2.11 6.05
C THR A 75 -0.77 2.13 7.55
N HIS A 76 -0.57 3.32 8.12
CA HIS A 76 -0.30 3.49 9.55
C HIS A 76 -1.55 3.34 10.43
N PHE A 77 -2.74 3.52 9.85
CA PHE A 77 -4.00 3.47 10.58
C PHE A 77 -5.12 2.94 9.69
N LEU A 78 -5.84 1.93 10.17
CA LEU A 78 -7.09 1.43 9.59
C LEU A 78 -8.22 1.75 10.56
N LYS A 79 -9.19 2.57 10.15
CA LYS A 79 -10.45 2.75 10.89
C LYS A 79 -11.44 1.68 10.41
N LEU A 80 -11.60 0.63 11.19
CA LEU A 80 -12.47 -0.49 10.86
C LEU A 80 -13.87 -0.28 11.49
N THR A 81 -14.91 -0.31 10.65
CA THR A 81 -16.30 -0.46 11.08
C THR A 81 -16.78 -1.80 10.53
N VAL A 82 -17.08 -2.75 11.41
CA VAL A 82 -17.57 -4.08 11.02
C VAL A 82 -19.08 -4.12 11.22
N GLU A 83 -19.82 -4.26 10.13
CA GLU A 83 -21.25 -4.59 10.16
C GLU A 83 -21.37 -6.08 9.88
N ARG A 84 -21.85 -6.85 10.86
CA ARG A 84 -22.17 -8.27 10.68
C ARG A 84 -23.67 -8.37 10.45
N ALA A 85 -24.07 -8.85 9.28
CA ALA A 85 -25.43 -9.31 9.07
C ALA A 85 -25.53 -10.74 9.61
N ASP A 86 -26.53 -10.99 10.45
CA ASP A 86 -26.88 -12.36 10.85
C ASP A 86 -27.36 -13.10 9.60
N VAL A 87 -26.58 -14.11 9.18
CA VAL A 87 -27.00 -15.00 8.12
C VAL A 87 -27.92 -16.03 8.76
N GLU A 88 -29.22 -15.74 8.82
CA GLU A 88 -30.23 -16.74 9.15
C GLU A 88 -30.28 -17.77 8.00
N GLY A 89 -29.85 -19.01 8.27
CA GLY A 89 -30.21 -20.16 7.42
C GLY A 89 -29.07 -21.06 6.93
N VAL A 90 -28.17 -21.52 7.80
CA VAL A 90 -27.49 -22.83 7.62
C VAL A 90 -28.07 -23.81 8.63
#